data_AF-A0A168I3Y1-F1
#
_entry.id   AF-A0A168I3Y1-F1
#
_cell.length_a   1.000
_cell.length_b   1.000
_cell.length_c   1.000
_cell.angle_alpha   90.00
_cell.angle_beta   90.00
_cell.angle_gamma   90.00
#
_symmetry.space_group_name_H-M   'P 1'
#
loop_
_entity.id
_entity.type
_entity.pdbx_description
1 polymer ?
#
loop_
_entity_poly.entity_id
_entity_poly.type
_entity_poly.pdbx_seq_one_letter_code
_entity_poly.pdbx_strand_id
1 'polypeptide(L)'
;MALLPAAYRREPEDMVAAENILLAIDGKAPKHEYRHAWPESLIKLTLGLDRSVTHLSDGKSDILWRSKETDDALMAAQCWRSLGQVPFEDDYMHEQKVENEV
;
A
#
# COMPACT_ATOMS: atom_id res chain seq x y z
N MET A 1 -7.91 -2.80 -44.20
CA MET A 1 -8.72 -2.82 -42.96
C MET A 1 -8.12 -3.89 -42.05
N ALA A 2 -7.09 -3.53 -41.29
CA ALA A 2 -6.42 -4.43 -40.37
C ALA A 2 -7.11 -4.34 -39.00
N LEU A 3 -7.65 -5.46 -38.53
CA LEU A 3 -8.16 -5.61 -37.17
C LEU A 3 -6.97 -5.45 -36.21
N LEU A 4 -6.96 -4.38 -35.41
CA LEU A 4 -6.06 -4.24 -34.28
C LEU A 4 -6.35 -5.39 -33.30
N PRO A 5 -5.34 -6.16 -32.85
CA PRO A 5 -5.56 -7.14 -31.81
C PRO A 5 -5.94 -6.41 -30.52
N ALA A 6 -6.91 -6.98 -29.81
CA ALA A 6 -7.38 -6.49 -28.52
C ALA A 6 -6.18 -6.12 -27.65
N ALA A 7 -6.20 -4.89 -27.11
CA ALA A 7 -5.15 -4.38 -26.24
C ALA A 7 -4.81 -5.45 -25.18
N TYR A 8 -3.59 -5.96 -25.22
CA TYR A 8 -3.07 -6.88 -24.22
C TYR A 8 -3.08 -6.13 -22.88
N ARG A 9 -4.13 -6.35 -22.08
CA ARG A 9 -4.20 -5.86 -20.71
C ARG A 9 -3.19 -6.70 -19.93
N ARG A 10 -2.09 -6.07 -19.53
CA ARG A 10 -1.17 -6.66 -18.58
C ARG A 10 -1.88 -6.70 -17.22
N GLU A 11 -2.20 -7.90 -16.76
CA GLU A 11 -2.67 -8.10 -15.37
C GLU A 11 -1.57 -7.66 -14.40
N PRO A 12 -1.91 -6.97 -13.31
CA PRO A 12 -0.92 -6.55 -12.33
C PRO A 12 -0.34 -7.78 -11.61
N GLU A 13 0.94 -7.70 -11.21
CA GLU A 13 1.70 -8.87 -10.75
C GLU A 13 1.17 -9.45 -9.42
N ASP A 14 0.48 -8.64 -8.62
CA ASP A 14 -0.24 -9.05 -7.41
C ASP A 14 -1.42 -10.00 -7.73
N MET A 15 -2.18 -9.69 -8.78
CA MET A 15 -3.25 -10.56 -9.28
C MET A 15 -2.69 -11.85 -9.88
N VAL A 16 -1.60 -11.77 -10.64
CA VAL A 16 -0.88 -12.93 -11.17
C VAL A 16 -0.42 -13.86 -10.04
N ALA A 17 0.16 -13.30 -8.98
CA ALA A 17 0.59 -14.07 -7.80
C ALA A 17 -0.62 -14.70 -7.08
N ALA A 18 -1.69 -13.94 -6.85
CA ALA A 18 -2.90 -14.44 -6.20
C ALA A 18 -3.54 -15.59 -6.97
N GLU A 19 -3.69 -15.47 -8.28
CA GLU A 19 -4.25 -16.52 -9.13
C GLU A 19 -3.40 -17.80 -9.09
N ASN A 20 -2.08 -17.68 -9.16
CA ASN A 20 -1.18 -18.83 -9.07
C ASN A 20 -1.27 -19.54 -7.71
N ILE A 21 -1.45 -18.80 -6.60
CA ILE A 21 -1.67 -19.38 -5.27
C ILE A 21 -2.99 -20.16 -5.24
N LEU A 22 -4.08 -19.59 -5.76
CA LEU A 22 -5.37 -20.26 -5.84
C LEU A 22 -5.29 -21.55 -6.67
N LEU A 23 -4.58 -21.51 -7.82
CA LEU A 23 -4.33 -22.70 -8.63
C LEU A 23 -3.53 -23.77 -7.86
N ALA A 24 -2.51 -23.37 -7.12
CA ALA A 24 -1.69 -24.29 -6.32
C ALA A 24 -2.50 -24.95 -5.19
N ILE A 25 -3.39 -24.20 -4.52
CA ILE A 25 -4.33 -24.74 -3.51
C ILE A 25 -5.25 -25.80 -4.12
N ASP A 26 -5.69 -25.57 -5.37
CA ASP A 26 -6.48 -26.51 -6.17
C ASP A 26 -5.68 -27.71 -6.73
N GLY A 27 -4.38 -27.80 -6.45
CA GLY A 27 -3.49 -28.84 -6.99
C GLY A 27 -3.16 -28.67 -8.49
N LYS A 28 -3.39 -27.49 -9.06
CA LYS A 28 -3.11 -27.15 -10.46
C LYS A 28 -1.75 -26.45 -10.56
N ALA A 29 -1.12 -26.60 -11.73
CA ALA A 29 0.11 -25.87 -12.03
C ALA A 29 -0.16 -24.36 -12.20
N PRO A 30 0.77 -23.48 -11.80
CA PRO A 30 0.70 -22.05 -12.09
C PRO A 30 0.51 -21.79 -13.58
N LYS A 31 -0.36 -20.83 -13.92
CA LYS A 31 -0.69 -20.51 -15.31
C LYS A 31 0.07 -19.29 -15.84
N HIS A 32 0.46 -18.41 -14.93
CA HIS A 32 1.07 -17.13 -15.25
C HIS A 32 2.51 -17.09 -14.71
N GLU A 33 3.44 -16.59 -15.51
CA GLU A 33 4.80 -16.34 -15.05
C GLU A 33 4.80 -15.05 -14.22
N TYR A 34 5.09 -15.16 -12.92
CA TYR A 34 5.33 -13.99 -12.08
C TYR A 34 6.64 -13.33 -12.51
N ARG A 35 6.59 -12.02 -12.81
CA ARG A 35 7.79 -11.27 -13.20
C ARG A 35 8.16 -10.29 -12.12
N HIS A 36 9.28 -10.59 -11.48
CA HIS A 36 9.91 -9.75 -10.49
C HIS A 36 10.10 -8.32 -11.01
N ALA A 37 9.43 -7.36 -10.38
CA ALA A 37 9.52 -5.94 -10.70
C ALA A 37 10.37 -5.24 -9.63
N TRP A 38 11.31 -4.38 -10.05
CA TRP A 38 12.06 -3.58 -9.11
C TRP A 38 11.29 -2.28 -8.81
N PRO A 39 10.96 -1.97 -7.54
CA PRO A 39 11.22 -2.73 -6.31
C PRO A 39 10.06 -3.67 -5.92
N GLU A 40 10.37 -4.77 -5.22
CA GLU A 40 9.35 -5.74 -4.77
C GLU A 40 8.80 -5.42 -3.38
N SER A 41 9.58 -4.77 -2.54
CA SER A 41 9.14 -4.41 -1.19
C SER A 41 9.63 -3.02 -0.82
N LEU A 42 8.71 -2.23 -0.25
CA LEU A 42 8.99 -0.93 0.34
C LEU A 42 8.35 -0.91 1.73
N ILE A 43 9.16 -0.63 2.74
CA ILE A 43 8.68 -0.38 4.10
C ILE A 43 9.28 0.91 4.62
N LYS A 44 8.45 1.78 5.19
CA LYS A 44 8.89 2.99 5.88
C LYS A 44 8.55 2.87 7.36
N LEU A 45 9.57 2.94 8.21
CA LEU A 45 9.45 2.88 9.65
C LEU A 45 9.67 4.27 10.23
N THR A 46 8.68 4.79 10.96
CA THR A 46 8.87 6.02 11.72
C THR A 46 9.56 5.70 13.05
N LEU A 47 10.57 6.49 13.40
CA LEU A 47 11.36 6.39 14.62
C LEU A 47 11.14 7.65 15.46
N GLY A 48 10.17 7.60 16.38
CA GLY A 48 9.72 8.79 17.10
C GLY A 48 8.80 9.66 16.23
N LEU A 49 8.83 10.98 16.42
CA LEU A 49 7.99 11.92 15.67
C LEU A 49 8.72 12.61 14.51
N ASP A 50 10.05 12.64 14.52
CA ASP A 50 10.83 13.47 13.61
C ASP A 50 11.66 12.67 12.59
N ARG A 51 11.75 11.35 12.71
CA ARG A 51 12.64 10.53 11.89
C ARG A 51 11.94 9.35 11.28
N SER A 52 12.43 8.92 10.13
CA SER A 52 12.06 7.66 9.53
C SER A 52 13.22 6.99 8.83
N VAL A 53 13.04 5.69 8.59
CA VAL A 53 13.91 4.87 7.79
C VAL A 53 13.06 4.14 6.76
N THR A 54 13.36 4.33 5.49
CA THR A 54 12.75 3.59 4.38
C THR A 54 13.71 2.51 3.94
N HIS A 55 13.22 1.27 3.93
CA HIS A 55 13.91 0.12 3.37
C HIS A 55 13.21 -0.31 2.09
N LEU A 56 13.99 -0.41 1.02
CA LEU A 56 13.55 -0.85 -0.30
C LEU A 56 14.35 -2.09 -0.68
N SER A 57 13.67 -3.17 -1.05
CA SER A 57 14.34 -4.41 -1.42
C SER A 57 13.70 -5.06 -2.63
N ASP A 58 14.55 -5.71 -3.41
CA ASP A 58 14.22 -6.53 -4.56
C ASP A 58 14.59 -8.00 -4.29
N GLY A 59 14.71 -8.39 -3.02
CA GLY A 59 15.09 -9.74 -2.61
C GLY A 59 16.54 -10.14 -2.89
N LYS A 60 17.32 -9.33 -3.63
CA LYS A 60 18.75 -9.54 -3.92
C LYS A 60 19.62 -8.39 -3.44
N SER A 61 19.08 -7.19 -3.43
CA SER A 61 19.73 -5.93 -3.12
C SER A 61 18.80 -5.06 -2.27
N ASP A 62 19.41 -4.37 -1.32
CA ASP A 62 18.68 -3.54 -0.35
C ASP A 62 19.18 -2.10 -0.42
N ILE A 63 18.25 -1.15 -0.37
CA ILE A 63 18.55 0.27 -0.23
C ILE A 63 17.88 0.78 1.04
N LEU A 64 18.67 1.48 1.87
CA LEU A 64 18.23 2.08 3.12
C LEU A 64 18.38 3.60 3.05
N TRP A 65 17.27 4.32 3.16
CA TRP A 65 17.26 5.78 3.26
C TRP A 65 16.79 6.25 4.63
N ARG A 66 17.49 7.24 5.18
CA ARG A 66 17.06 7.95 6.39
C ARG A 66 16.39 9.26 5.97
N SER A 67 15.31 9.62 6.65
CA SER A 67 14.58 10.85 6.34
C SER A 67 14.04 11.49 7.62
N LYS A 68 13.74 12.79 7.52
CA LYS A 68 13.07 13.54 8.57
C LYS A 68 11.57 13.56 8.27
N GLU A 69 10.75 13.27 9.26
CA GLU A 69 9.30 13.47 9.15
C GLU A 69 8.96 14.92 9.46
N THR A 70 8.05 15.48 8.66
CA THR A 70 7.62 16.88 8.73
C THR A 70 6.15 17.03 9.15
N ASP A 71 5.42 15.92 9.22
CA ASP A 71 4.00 15.87 9.56
C ASP A 71 3.84 15.06 10.83
N ASP A 72 3.22 15.66 11.86
CA ASP A 72 2.96 15.02 13.16
C ASP A 72 1.97 13.86 13.04
N ALA A 73 1.14 13.84 12.00
CA ALA A 73 0.25 12.72 11.68
C ALA A 73 1.01 11.48 11.21
N LEU A 74 2.30 11.64 10.86
CA LEU A 74 3.16 10.60 10.34
C LEU A 74 2.47 9.81 9.22
N MET A 75 2.65 8.49 9.19
CA MET A 75 1.97 7.60 8.25
C MET A 75 0.56 7.22 8.72
N ALA A 76 0.15 7.58 9.95
CA ALA A 76 -1.16 7.23 10.49
C ALA A 76 -2.30 7.89 9.70
N ALA A 77 -2.08 9.11 9.22
CA ALA A 77 -3.03 9.80 8.34
C ALA A 77 -3.41 8.97 7.10
N GLN A 78 -2.44 8.26 6.49
CA GLN A 78 -2.72 7.41 5.35
C GLN A 78 -3.53 6.17 5.74
N CYS A 79 -3.25 5.57 6.90
CA CYS A 79 -4.05 4.46 7.42
C CYS A 79 -5.52 4.86 7.62
N TRP A 80 -5.78 6.01 8.22
CA TRP A 80 -7.15 6.51 8.41
C TRP A 80 -7.88 6.74 7.07
N ARG A 81 -7.20 7.34 6.09
CA ARG A 81 -7.76 7.55 4.76
C ARG A 81 -8.09 6.22 4.06
N SER A 82 -7.26 5.20 4.20
CA SER A 82 -7.54 3.85 3.67
C SER A 82 -8.76 3.19 4.33
N LEU A 83 -9.11 3.60 5.55
CA LEU A 83 -10.33 3.19 6.26
C LEU A 83 -11.52 4.11 5.97
N GLY A 84 -11.39 5.07 5.05
CA GLY A 84 -12.45 6.02 4.70
C GLY A 84 -12.67 7.13 5.73
N GLN A 85 -11.70 7.38 6.62
CA GLN A 85 -11.76 8.40 7.66
C GLN A 85 -10.84 9.59 7.33
N VAL A 86 -11.17 10.76 7.87
CA VAL A 86 -10.33 11.96 7.75
C VAL A 86 -9.46 12.08 9.01
N PRO A 87 -8.12 12.17 8.86
CA PRO A 87 -7.25 12.35 10.01
C PRO A 87 -7.59 13.62 10.77
N PHE A 88 -7.63 13.53 12.11
CA PHE A 88 -7.96 14.63 13.04
C PHE A 88 -9.41 15.13 13.00
N GLU A 89 -10.30 14.48 12.25
CA GLU A 89 -11.74 14.70 12.38
C GLU A 89 -12.32 13.62 13.29
N ASP A 90 -13.06 14.05 14.31
CA ASP A 90 -13.75 13.18 15.26
C ASP A 90 -15.16 13.74 15.49
N ASP A 91 -16.15 13.06 14.94
CA ASP A 91 -17.56 13.44 15.03
C ASP A 91 -18.05 13.40 16.49
N TYR A 92 -17.50 12.51 17.32
CA TYR A 92 -17.86 12.40 18.74
C TYR A 92 -17.52 13.68 19.52
N MET A 93 -16.42 14.35 19.14
CA MET A 93 -16.02 15.60 19.78
C MET A 93 -16.85 16.81 19.31
N HIS A 94 -17.50 16.71 18.15
CA HIS A 94 -18.39 17.76 17.64
C HIS A 94 -19.74 17.75 18.37
N GLU A 95 -20.29 16.56 18.64
CA GLU A 95 -21.58 16.42 19.34
C GLU A 95 -21.51 16.94 20.79
N GLN A 96 -20.38 16.75 21.49
CA GLN A 96 -20.20 17.27 22.85
C GLN A 96 -20.17 18.80 22.95
N LYS A 97 -19.72 19.52 21.91
CA LYS A 97 -19.79 20.99 21.92
C LYS A 97 -21.23 21.49 21.85
N VAL A 98 -22.09 20.80 21.09
CA VAL A 98 -23.49 21.19 20.95
C VAL A 98 -24.26 20.98 22.26
N GLU A 99 -23.96 19.91 23.00
CA GLU A 99 -24.65 19.63 24.28
C GLU A 99 -24.22 20.56 25.43
N ASN A 100 -22.99 21.09 25.40
CA ASN A 100 -22.48 22.00 26.43
C ASN A 100 -22.80 23.49 26.17
N GLU A 101 -23.39 23.83 25.02
CA GLU A 101 -23.80 25.19 24.65
C GLU A 101 -25.33 25.41 24.67
N VAL A 102 -26.11 24.42 25.14
CA VAL A 102 -27.59 24.48 25.30
C VAL A 102 -28.00 24.65 26.76
#